data_AF-A0AAW2RKR6-F1
#
_entry.id   AF-A0AAW2RKR6-F1
#
_cell.length_a   1.000
_cell.length_b   1.000
_cell.length_c   1.000
_cell.angle_alpha   90.00
_cell.angle_beta   90.00
_cell.angle_gamma   90.00
#
_symmetry.space_group_name_H-M   'P 1'
#
loop_
_entity.id
_entity.type
_entity.pdbx_description
1 polymer ?
#
loop_
_entity_poly.entity_id
_entity_poly.type
_entity_poly.pdbx_seq_one_letter_code
_entity_poly.pdbx_strand_id
1 'polypeptide(L)'
;MRKLRRAGKIGEFVSIFVNEKQHSVYIASDGGRVCRPLVIADKGVSRIKKHHMKELRDGVRNFDSFLKEGLIEYLDVNEEQCFENANERTTHIEIEPFTILGIIAGLIPYPHHNQSPRNTYQCAMGKQAMGNIAYNQLCRMDTLIYLLVYPQRPLLTTRTIELVRFDKLGAGQNATVAVMSYSGYDIEDAIVMNKSSLDRGFGRCIVIKKMTAVSQKYENGTSDRILRPPREGYEAERMQLILTVAKFSAYKPSRQTYKGPEGETPVVDRVALCSDRNNNLCIKFMIRHTRRPELGDKFSSRHGQKGVCGNIVQQEDFPFSERGICPDLIMNPHGFPSRMTVGKMIELLGGKAGVSCGRFHYGSAFGEPSGHADKVEAISETLVRHGFSYNGKDFIYSEVSDDLEKILPMLYAPRVGSDTVLDKMHARGSGPRVMITRQPTEGRSRNGGLQMD
;
A
#
# COMPACT_ATOMS: atom_id res chain seq x y z
N MET A 1 -21.34 -32.78 -24.56
CA MET A 1 -20.16 -31.89 -24.57
C MET A 1 -19.62 -31.60 -23.17
N ARG A 2 -20.37 -31.03 -22.21
CA ARG A 2 -19.86 -30.78 -20.83
C ARG A 2 -19.26 -32.01 -20.14
N LYS A 3 -19.91 -33.18 -20.22
CA LYS A 3 -19.35 -34.45 -19.70
C LYS A 3 -18.00 -34.84 -20.35
N LEU A 4 -17.80 -34.51 -21.62
CA LEU A 4 -16.54 -34.79 -22.34
C LEU A 4 -15.43 -33.84 -21.88
N ARG A 5 -15.75 -32.56 -21.59
CA ARG A 5 -14.84 -31.60 -20.95
C ARG A 5 -14.39 -32.11 -19.57
N ARG A 6 -15.35 -32.52 -18.73
CA ARG A 6 -15.08 -33.08 -17.39
C ARG A 6 -14.30 -34.39 -17.39
N ALA A 7 -14.34 -35.15 -18.47
CA ALA A 7 -13.55 -36.37 -18.65
C ALA A 7 -12.17 -36.11 -19.31
N GLY A 8 -11.80 -34.84 -19.52
CA GLY A 8 -10.54 -34.45 -20.14
C GLY A 8 -10.43 -34.77 -21.64
N LYS A 9 -11.55 -35.05 -22.32
CA LYS A 9 -11.57 -35.35 -23.77
C LYS A 9 -11.65 -34.08 -24.64
N ILE A 10 -12.06 -32.97 -24.04
CA ILE A 10 -12.13 -31.63 -24.66
C ILE A 10 -11.33 -30.69 -23.76
N GLY A 11 -10.70 -29.66 -24.34
CA GLY A 11 -9.95 -28.66 -23.57
C GLY A 11 -10.79 -28.02 -22.47
N GLU A 12 -10.18 -27.81 -21.31
CA GLU A 12 -10.81 -27.25 -20.10
C GLU A 12 -11.36 -25.83 -20.29
N PHE A 13 -10.81 -25.06 -21.23
CA PHE A 13 -11.24 -23.70 -21.56
C PHE A 13 -12.32 -23.61 -22.64
N VAL A 14 -12.75 -24.74 -23.23
CA VAL A 14 -13.84 -24.72 -24.23
C VAL A 14 -15.14 -24.44 -23.50
N SER A 15 -15.77 -23.29 -23.80
CA SER A 15 -17.06 -22.91 -23.22
C SER A 15 -18.21 -23.45 -24.06
N ILE A 16 -19.26 -23.90 -23.39
CA ILE A 16 -20.48 -24.42 -24.00
C ILE A 16 -21.66 -23.73 -23.32
N PHE A 17 -22.23 -22.75 -24.00
CA PHE A 17 -23.41 -22.02 -23.55
C PHE A 17 -24.64 -22.46 -24.36
N VAL A 18 -25.68 -22.87 -23.67
CA VAL A 18 -26.96 -23.27 -24.28
C VAL A 18 -27.94 -22.13 -24.09
N ASN A 19 -28.32 -21.46 -25.17
CA ASN A 19 -29.34 -20.43 -25.14
C ASN A 19 -30.70 -21.04 -25.46
N GLU A 20 -31.48 -21.32 -24.42
CA GLU A 20 -32.82 -21.89 -24.57
C GLU A 20 -33.78 -20.97 -25.33
N LYS A 21 -33.63 -19.63 -25.21
CA LYS A 21 -34.51 -18.66 -25.88
C LYS A 21 -34.32 -18.63 -27.39
N GLN A 22 -33.09 -18.84 -27.85
CA GLN A 22 -32.72 -18.82 -29.27
C GLN A 22 -32.63 -20.24 -29.86
N HIS A 23 -32.86 -21.27 -29.05
CA HIS A 23 -32.66 -22.67 -29.41
C HIS A 23 -31.28 -22.92 -30.06
N SER A 24 -30.25 -22.25 -29.57
CA SER A 24 -28.89 -22.28 -30.13
C SER A 24 -27.86 -22.70 -29.08
N VAL A 25 -26.81 -23.38 -29.53
CA VAL A 25 -25.67 -23.76 -28.70
C VAL A 25 -24.45 -23.00 -29.19
N TYR A 26 -23.91 -22.16 -28.31
CA TYR A 26 -22.68 -21.42 -28.55
C TYR A 26 -21.50 -22.22 -28.00
N ILE A 27 -20.52 -22.47 -28.86
CA ILE A 27 -19.27 -23.13 -28.49
C ILE A 27 -18.15 -22.16 -28.77
N ALA A 28 -17.40 -21.80 -27.73
CA ALA A 28 -16.31 -20.86 -27.80
C ALA A 28 -14.98 -21.53 -27.41
N SER A 29 -13.97 -21.41 -28.26
CA SER A 29 -12.61 -21.92 -28.07
C SER A 29 -11.54 -20.89 -28.39
N ASP A 30 -11.93 -19.63 -28.51
CA ASP A 30 -11.07 -18.48 -28.71
C ASP A 30 -10.27 -18.15 -27.43
N GLY A 31 -9.11 -17.53 -27.63
CA GLY A 31 -8.25 -17.02 -26.57
C GLY A 31 -8.64 -15.61 -26.14
N GLY A 32 -8.41 -15.27 -24.86
CA GLY A 32 -8.71 -13.94 -24.30
C GLY A 32 -9.99 -13.88 -23.46
N ARG A 33 -10.78 -14.96 -23.41
CA ARG A 33 -11.93 -15.08 -22.51
C ARG A 33 -11.49 -15.16 -21.06
N VAL A 34 -12.18 -14.43 -20.20
CA VAL A 34 -12.01 -14.52 -18.75
C VAL A 34 -12.81 -15.71 -18.26
N CYS A 35 -12.13 -16.65 -17.62
CA CYS A 35 -12.75 -17.83 -17.01
C CYS A 35 -12.45 -17.85 -15.51
N ARG A 36 -13.40 -18.34 -14.72
CA ARG A 36 -13.26 -18.51 -13.27
C ARG A 36 -13.41 -19.98 -12.90
N PRO A 37 -12.53 -20.52 -12.04
CA PRO A 37 -12.69 -21.88 -11.54
C PRO A 37 -13.78 -21.94 -10.48
N LEU A 38 -14.73 -22.87 -10.64
CA LEU A 38 -15.80 -23.14 -9.68
C LEU A 38 -15.86 -24.63 -9.33
N VAL A 39 -16.37 -24.93 -8.14
CA VAL A 39 -16.58 -26.32 -7.71
C VAL A 39 -17.85 -26.85 -8.35
N ILE A 40 -17.78 -28.03 -8.97
CA ILE A 40 -18.95 -28.68 -9.54
C ILE A 40 -19.82 -29.22 -8.40
N ALA A 41 -21.12 -28.90 -8.47
CA ALA A 41 -22.12 -29.40 -7.53
C ALA A 41 -23.19 -30.19 -8.29
N ASP A 42 -23.51 -31.38 -7.78
CA ASP A 42 -24.63 -32.17 -8.28
C ASP A 42 -25.84 -31.90 -7.38
N LYS A 43 -26.82 -31.14 -7.88
CA LYS A 43 -28.04 -30.73 -7.13
C LYS A 43 -27.71 -30.02 -5.81
N GLY A 44 -26.78 -29.07 -5.84
CA GLY A 44 -26.35 -28.31 -4.66
C GLY A 44 -25.37 -29.05 -3.73
N VAL A 45 -25.06 -30.33 -3.98
CA VAL A 45 -24.05 -31.07 -3.21
C VAL A 45 -22.69 -31.00 -3.91
N SER A 46 -21.70 -30.41 -3.23
CA SER A 46 -20.31 -30.35 -3.73
C SER A 46 -19.76 -31.75 -4.03
N ARG A 47 -19.13 -31.90 -5.20
CA ARG A 47 -18.36 -33.11 -5.56
C ARG A 47 -17.08 -33.25 -4.74
N ILE A 48 -16.54 -32.15 -4.24
CA ILE A 48 -15.35 -32.18 -3.38
C ILE A 48 -15.76 -32.73 -2.01
N LYS A 49 -15.15 -33.85 -1.61
CA LYS A 49 -15.38 -34.50 -0.32
C LYS A 49 -14.17 -34.32 0.60
N LYS A 50 -14.35 -34.65 1.88
CA LYS A 50 -13.29 -34.52 2.91
C LYS A 50 -12.01 -35.29 2.56
N HIS A 51 -12.11 -36.46 1.91
CA HIS A 51 -10.93 -37.23 1.51
C HIS A 51 -10.10 -36.53 0.41
N HIS A 52 -10.75 -35.90 -0.59
CA HIS A 52 -10.06 -35.07 -1.59
C HIS A 52 -9.26 -33.94 -0.92
N MET A 53 -9.83 -33.30 0.10
CA MET A 53 -9.14 -32.23 0.85
C MET A 53 -7.98 -32.76 1.70
N LYS A 54 -8.09 -33.99 2.22
CA LYS A 54 -6.99 -34.66 2.92
C LYS A 54 -5.84 -34.98 1.96
N GLU A 55 -6.15 -35.58 0.81
CA GLU A 55 -5.15 -35.91 -0.22
C GLU A 55 -4.46 -34.66 -0.81
N LEU A 56 -5.19 -33.54 -0.93
CA LEU A 56 -4.61 -32.25 -1.29
C LEU A 56 -3.64 -31.73 -0.22
N ARG A 57 -3.98 -31.89 1.07
CA ARG A 57 -3.12 -31.47 2.19
C ARG A 57 -1.88 -32.34 2.32
N ASP A 58 -2.03 -33.64 2.07
CA ASP A 58 -0.94 -34.63 2.10
C ASP A 58 -0.04 -34.54 0.86
N GLY A 59 -0.37 -33.68 -0.12
CA GLY A 59 0.40 -33.44 -1.34
C GLY A 59 0.28 -34.55 -2.39
N VAL A 60 -0.64 -35.50 -2.19
CA VAL A 60 -0.92 -36.59 -3.13
C VAL A 60 -1.62 -36.06 -4.38
N ARG A 61 -2.47 -35.05 -4.21
CA ARG A 61 -3.15 -34.35 -5.31
C ARG A 61 -2.79 -32.88 -5.34
N ASN A 62 -2.97 -32.30 -6.51
CA ASN A 62 -2.75 -30.91 -6.87
C ASN A 62 -4.00 -30.37 -7.60
N PHE A 63 -4.07 -29.05 -7.78
CA PHE A 63 -5.23 -28.37 -8.37
C PHE A 63 -5.59 -28.92 -9.76
N ASP A 64 -4.59 -29.21 -10.59
CA ASP A 64 -4.80 -29.79 -11.93
C ASP A 64 -5.41 -31.20 -11.89
N SER A 65 -5.15 -31.96 -10.83
CA SER A 65 -5.79 -33.26 -10.64
C SER A 65 -7.29 -33.10 -10.39
N PHE A 66 -7.70 -32.03 -9.69
CA PHE A 66 -9.12 -31.74 -9.44
C PHE A 66 -9.85 -31.32 -10.73
N LEU A 67 -9.16 -30.64 -11.66
CA LEU A 67 -9.67 -30.34 -13.00
C LEU A 67 -9.85 -31.61 -13.83
N LYS A 68 -8.81 -32.47 -13.89
CA LYS A 68 -8.82 -33.72 -14.66
C LYS A 68 -9.90 -34.70 -14.22
N GLU A 69 -10.19 -34.73 -12.92
CA GLU A 69 -11.24 -35.58 -12.35
C GLU A 69 -12.65 -34.97 -12.45
N GLY A 70 -12.78 -33.74 -12.96
CA GLY A 70 -14.07 -33.05 -13.06
C GLY A 70 -14.68 -32.74 -11.70
N LEU A 71 -13.86 -32.33 -10.73
CA LEU A 71 -14.28 -31.77 -9.44
C LEU A 71 -14.41 -30.25 -9.51
N ILE A 72 -13.51 -29.60 -10.26
CA ILE A 72 -13.48 -28.17 -10.53
C ILE A 72 -13.62 -27.97 -12.04
N GLU A 73 -14.26 -26.88 -12.44
CA GLU A 73 -14.46 -26.53 -13.86
C GLU A 73 -14.24 -25.02 -14.05
N TYR A 74 -13.60 -24.63 -15.15
CA TYR A 74 -13.51 -23.23 -15.56
C TYR A 74 -14.79 -22.85 -16.31
N LEU A 75 -15.49 -21.83 -15.82
CA LEU A 75 -16.64 -21.25 -16.51
C LEU A 75 -16.28 -19.87 -17.04
N ASP A 76 -16.78 -19.54 -18.23
CA ASP A 76 -16.72 -18.19 -18.76
C ASP A 76 -18.01 -17.41 -18.44
N VAL A 77 -17.98 -16.11 -18.72
CA VAL A 77 -19.09 -15.19 -18.46
C VAL A 77 -20.41 -15.64 -19.11
N ASN A 78 -20.35 -16.33 -20.24
CA ASN A 78 -21.55 -16.80 -20.94
C ASN A 78 -22.11 -18.08 -20.31
N GLU A 79 -21.25 -18.97 -19.80
CA GLU A 79 -21.66 -20.23 -19.15
C GLU A 79 -22.07 -20.04 -17.68
N GLU A 80 -21.66 -18.93 -17.05
CA GLU A 80 -21.95 -18.63 -15.66
C GLU A 80 -23.46 -18.45 -15.39
N GLN A 81 -24.06 -19.45 -14.74
CA GLN A 81 -25.30 -19.31 -13.95
C GLN A 81 -24.96 -19.65 -12.50
N CYS A 82 -24.47 -18.66 -11.75
CA CYS A 82 -24.15 -18.82 -10.34
C CYS A 82 -25.37 -18.40 -9.49
N PHE A 83 -25.83 -19.28 -8.61
CA PHE A 83 -26.86 -18.97 -7.62
C PHE A 83 -26.21 -18.90 -6.24
N GLU A 84 -26.41 -17.80 -5.50
CA GLU A 84 -25.81 -17.59 -4.17
C GLU A 84 -26.26 -18.62 -3.12
N ASN A 85 -27.43 -19.23 -3.29
CA ASN A 85 -27.95 -20.25 -2.38
C ASN A 85 -27.98 -21.62 -3.09
N ALA A 86 -27.43 -22.63 -2.43
CA ALA A 86 -27.43 -24.01 -2.91
C ALA A 86 -28.86 -24.56 -2.95
N ASN A 87 -29.49 -24.45 -4.10
CA ASN A 87 -30.77 -25.05 -4.41
C ASN A 87 -30.54 -26.36 -5.19
N GLU A 88 -31.58 -27.16 -5.38
CA GLU A 88 -31.51 -28.37 -6.22
C GLU A 88 -31.12 -28.06 -7.69
N ARG A 89 -31.25 -26.80 -8.11
CA ARG A 89 -30.84 -26.30 -9.43
C ARG A 89 -29.39 -25.79 -9.48
N THR A 90 -28.71 -25.68 -8.34
CA THR A 90 -27.34 -25.17 -8.28
C THR A 90 -26.38 -26.19 -8.87
N THR A 91 -25.68 -25.78 -9.93
CA THR A 91 -24.74 -26.60 -10.71
C THR A 91 -23.30 -26.41 -10.29
N HIS A 92 -22.97 -25.24 -9.75
CA HIS A 92 -21.63 -24.87 -9.32
C HIS A 92 -21.69 -24.10 -8.00
N ILE A 93 -20.64 -24.24 -7.20
CA ILE A 93 -20.49 -23.57 -5.90
C ILE A 93 -19.18 -22.79 -5.94
N GLU A 94 -19.23 -21.58 -5.37
CA GLU A 94 -18.06 -20.73 -5.21
C GLU A 94 -17.02 -21.41 -4.31
N ILE A 95 -15.73 -21.33 -4.69
CA ILE A 95 -14.66 -21.91 -3.85
C ILE A 95 -14.58 -21.13 -2.54
N GLU A 96 -14.53 -19.80 -2.63
CA GLU A 96 -14.50 -18.91 -1.48
C GLU A 96 -14.96 -17.51 -1.90
N PRO A 97 -15.90 -16.86 -1.18
CA PRO A 97 -16.51 -15.61 -1.64
C PRO A 97 -15.55 -14.43 -1.81
N PHE A 98 -14.48 -14.34 -1.00
CA PHE A 98 -13.54 -13.21 -1.10
C PHE A 98 -12.75 -13.18 -2.41
N THR A 99 -12.76 -14.28 -3.18
CA THR A 99 -12.08 -14.37 -4.49
C THR A 99 -12.69 -13.44 -5.55
N ILE A 100 -13.89 -12.90 -5.30
CA ILE A 100 -14.48 -11.84 -6.12
C ILE A 100 -13.65 -10.54 -6.07
N LEU A 101 -12.89 -10.33 -4.99
CA LEU A 101 -12.08 -9.15 -4.81
C LEU A 101 -10.71 -9.32 -5.47
N GLY A 102 -10.24 -8.28 -6.14
CA GLY A 102 -8.86 -8.22 -6.62
C GLY A 102 -7.85 -8.19 -5.47
N ILE A 103 -6.57 -8.38 -5.80
CA ILE A 103 -5.46 -8.45 -4.82
C ILE A 103 -5.49 -7.28 -3.82
N ILE A 104 -5.58 -6.05 -4.31
CA ILE A 104 -5.50 -4.85 -3.46
C ILE A 104 -6.75 -4.69 -2.59
N ALA A 105 -7.93 -4.98 -3.15
CA ALA A 105 -9.18 -4.95 -2.40
C ALA A 105 -9.21 -6.00 -1.28
N GLY A 106 -8.62 -7.17 -1.51
CA GLY A 106 -8.49 -8.22 -0.49
C GLY A 106 -7.50 -7.90 0.65
N LEU A 107 -6.67 -6.85 0.53
CA LEU A 107 -5.82 -6.36 1.63
C LEU A 107 -6.60 -5.54 2.67
N ILE A 108 -7.80 -5.09 2.29
CA ILE A 108 -8.70 -4.33 3.16
C ILE A 108 -9.39 -5.32 4.10
N PRO A 109 -9.28 -5.14 5.43
CA PRO A 109 -10.04 -5.95 6.36
C PRO A 109 -11.51 -5.54 6.37
N TYR A 110 -12.42 -6.50 6.51
CA TYR A 110 -13.88 -6.29 6.54
C TYR A 110 -14.39 -5.29 5.49
N PRO A 111 -14.07 -5.46 4.19
CA PRO A 111 -14.43 -4.50 3.16
C PRO A 111 -15.96 -4.41 2.96
N HIS A 112 -16.70 -5.48 3.27
CA HIS A 112 -18.16 -5.54 3.24
C HIS A 112 -18.86 -4.69 4.31
N HIS A 113 -18.11 -4.21 5.32
CA HIS A 113 -18.61 -3.29 6.34
C HIS A 113 -18.31 -1.80 6.02
N ASN A 114 -17.71 -1.52 4.86
CA ASN A 114 -17.44 -0.15 4.43
C ASN A 114 -18.35 0.24 3.26
N GLN A 115 -18.62 1.53 3.11
CA GLN A 115 -19.22 2.06 1.91
C GLN A 115 -18.31 1.83 0.68
N SER A 116 -18.87 1.37 -0.44
CA SER A 116 -18.12 1.00 -1.66
C SER A 116 -17.07 2.03 -2.13
N PRO A 117 -17.36 3.36 -2.19
CA PRO A 117 -16.37 4.35 -2.62
C PRO A 117 -15.09 4.36 -1.76
N ARG A 118 -15.20 4.04 -0.47
CA ARG A 118 -14.06 4.00 0.47
C ARG A 118 -13.11 2.87 0.16
N ASN A 119 -13.66 1.70 -0.19
CA ASN A 119 -12.85 0.58 -0.65
C ASN A 119 -12.12 0.94 -1.96
N THR A 120 -12.79 1.63 -2.89
CA THR A 120 -12.16 2.11 -4.14
C THR A 120 -11.03 3.11 -3.87
N TYR A 121 -11.25 4.08 -2.98
CA TYR A 121 -10.18 5.01 -2.57
C TYR A 121 -9.00 4.27 -1.98
N GLN A 122 -9.25 3.26 -1.14
CA GLN A 122 -8.18 2.48 -0.57
C GLN A 122 -7.41 1.66 -1.61
N CYS A 123 -8.09 1.14 -2.63
CA CYS A 123 -7.41 0.44 -3.72
C CYS A 123 -6.42 1.36 -4.47
N ALA A 124 -6.73 2.65 -4.59
CA ALA A 124 -5.82 3.64 -5.16
C ALA A 124 -4.70 4.02 -4.19
N MET A 125 -5.05 4.38 -2.95
CA MET A 125 -4.09 4.78 -1.90
C MET A 125 -3.13 3.66 -1.54
N GLY A 126 -3.60 2.42 -1.60
CA GLY A 126 -2.82 1.24 -1.26
C GLY A 126 -1.59 1.04 -2.15
N LYS A 127 -1.63 1.54 -3.39
CA LYS A 127 -0.51 1.51 -4.34
C LYS A 127 0.57 2.57 -4.04
N GLN A 128 0.23 3.60 -3.26
CA GLN A 128 1.12 4.71 -2.90
C GLN A 128 1.82 4.49 -1.55
N ALA A 129 1.58 3.33 -0.93
CA ALA A 129 2.13 2.98 0.36
C ALA A 129 3.65 2.84 0.30
N MET A 130 4.36 3.41 1.27
CA MET A 130 5.79 3.18 1.44
C MET A 130 6.05 1.90 2.23
N GLY A 131 7.10 1.18 1.86
CA GLY A 131 7.42 -0.13 2.45
C GLY A 131 8.57 -0.81 1.72
N ASN A 132 8.78 -2.08 2.02
CA ASN A 132 9.76 -2.88 1.30
C ASN A 132 9.16 -3.34 -0.04
N ILE A 133 9.91 -3.14 -1.12
CA ILE A 133 9.48 -3.48 -2.49
C ILE A 133 9.97 -4.89 -2.86
N ALA A 134 11.21 -5.23 -2.48
CA ALA A 134 11.83 -6.51 -2.81
C ALA A 134 12.97 -6.83 -1.83
N TYR A 135 13.32 -8.11 -1.68
CA TYR A 135 14.44 -8.53 -0.83
C TYR A 135 15.79 -7.96 -1.30
N ASN A 136 16.00 -7.82 -2.60
CA ASN A 136 17.23 -7.27 -3.18
C ASN A 136 17.16 -5.76 -3.44
N GLN A 137 16.20 -5.04 -2.85
CA GLN A 137 15.99 -3.60 -3.07
C GLN A 137 17.25 -2.76 -2.77
N LEU A 138 18.05 -3.16 -1.78
CA LEU A 138 19.31 -2.49 -1.43
C LEU A 138 20.43 -2.74 -2.43
N CYS A 139 20.31 -3.75 -3.31
CA CYS A 139 21.27 -4.00 -4.38
C CYS A 139 20.86 -3.30 -5.69
N ARG A 140 19.57 -3.02 -5.87
CA ARG A 140 19.02 -2.40 -7.08
C ARG A 140 19.40 -0.92 -7.20
N MET A 141 19.41 -0.41 -8.43
CA MET A 141 19.64 1.00 -8.76
C MET A 141 18.42 1.59 -9.48
N ASP A 142 17.30 1.68 -8.77
CA ASP A 142 16.06 2.28 -9.27
C ASP A 142 16.09 3.81 -9.15
N THR A 143 15.24 4.51 -9.91
CA THR A 143 15.25 5.97 -9.99
C THR A 143 14.90 6.65 -8.67
N LEU A 144 13.89 6.12 -7.99
CA LEU A 144 13.41 6.61 -6.69
C LEU A 144 12.81 5.43 -5.94
N ILE A 145 13.22 5.24 -4.69
CA ILE A 145 12.71 4.21 -3.79
C ILE A 145 12.41 4.87 -2.44
N TYR A 146 11.23 4.59 -1.90
CA TYR A 146 10.85 4.96 -0.54
C TYR A 146 10.83 3.70 0.33
N LEU A 147 11.77 3.60 1.26
CA LEU A 147 11.91 2.46 2.17
C LEU A 147 11.49 2.86 3.58
N LEU A 148 10.47 2.22 4.11
CA LEU A 148 10.11 2.38 5.51
C LEU A 148 11.19 1.72 6.38
N VAL A 149 11.63 2.38 7.47
CA VAL A 149 12.71 1.84 8.32
C VAL A 149 12.25 0.60 9.10
N TYR A 150 11.05 0.66 9.69
CA TYR A 150 10.50 -0.44 10.49
C TYR A 150 9.13 -0.89 9.94
N PRO A 151 9.05 -1.54 8.77
CA PRO A 151 7.78 -2.07 8.28
C PRO A 151 7.29 -3.19 9.19
N GLN A 152 5.99 -3.19 9.48
CA GLN A 152 5.38 -4.19 10.35
C GLN A 152 4.28 -4.97 9.62
N ARG A 153 4.08 -6.23 10.02
CA ARG A 153 2.94 -7.03 9.60
C ARG A 153 1.67 -6.48 10.27
N PRO A 154 0.56 -6.29 9.55
CA PRO A 154 -0.69 -5.85 10.15
C PRO A 154 -1.19 -6.89 11.17
N LEU A 155 -1.61 -6.42 12.35
CA LEU A 155 -2.16 -7.27 13.42
C LEU A 155 -3.45 -7.99 13.00
N LEU A 156 -4.30 -7.28 12.27
CA LEU A 156 -5.50 -7.84 11.66
C LEU A 156 -5.23 -8.16 10.19
N THR A 157 -5.06 -9.44 9.91
CA THR A 157 -4.67 -9.95 8.58
C THR A 157 -5.90 -10.41 7.80
N THR A 158 -5.72 -10.66 6.50
CA THR A 158 -6.70 -11.33 5.64
C THR A 158 -6.04 -12.54 5.01
N ARG A 159 -6.83 -13.50 4.52
CA ARG A 159 -6.28 -14.63 3.76
C ARG A 159 -5.54 -14.17 2.51
N THR A 160 -6.01 -13.10 1.87
CA THR A 160 -5.32 -12.50 0.72
C THR A 160 -3.91 -12.00 1.06
N ILE A 161 -3.69 -11.43 2.24
CA ILE A 161 -2.35 -11.02 2.70
C ILE A 161 -1.38 -12.21 2.73
N GLU A 162 -1.82 -13.35 3.26
CA GLU A 162 -1.02 -14.58 3.34
C GLU A 162 -0.76 -15.19 1.96
N LEU A 163 -1.78 -15.25 1.10
CA LEU A 163 -1.67 -15.78 -0.26
C LEU A 163 -0.70 -14.98 -1.12
N VAL A 164 -0.73 -13.65 -1.01
CA VAL A 164 0.14 -12.73 -1.76
C VAL A 164 1.51 -12.58 -1.09
N ARG A 165 1.69 -13.10 0.13
CA ARG A 165 2.87 -12.93 0.99
C ARG A 165 3.18 -11.47 1.31
N PHE A 166 2.12 -10.67 1.47
CA PHE A 166 2.22 -9.26 1.86
C PHE A 166 2.66 -9.10 3.32
N ASP A 167 2.55 -10.16 4.13
CA ASP A 167 3.12 -10.24 5.48
C ASP A 167 4.65 -10.19 5.51
N LYS A 168 5.33 -10.68 4.45
CA LYS A 168 6.80 -10.68 4.36
C LYS A 168 7.38 -9.36 3.86
N LEU A 169 6.67 -8.69 2.95
CA LEU A 169 7.04 -7.39 2.38
C LEU A 169 5.95 -6.35 2.74
N GLY A 170 5.75 -6.16 4.04
CA GLY A 170 4.73 -5.25 4.54
C GLY A 170 5.00 -3.78 4.15
N ALA A 171 3.91 -3.05 3.92
CA ALA A 171 3.93 -1.61 3.73
C ALA A 171 3.04 -0.94 4.79
N GLY A 172 3.69 -0.22 5.71
CA GLY A 172 3.08 0.43 6.88
C GLY A 172 3.68 -0.02 8.21
N GLN A 173 3.26 0.64 9.28
CA GLN A 173 3.54 0.28 10.67
C GLN A 173 2.22 0.18 11.41
N ASN A 174 2.11 -0.68 12.42
CA ASN A 174 0.95 -0.63 13.31
C ASN A 174 1.11 0.55 14.27
N ALA A 175 0.05 1.33 14.45
CA ALA A 175 0.03 2.52 15.30
C ALA A 175 -1.14 2.52 16.26
N THR A 176 -0.89 3.11 17.41
CA THR A 176 -1.80 3.26 18.51
C THR A 176 -2.68 4.48 18.25
N VAL A 177 -3.98 4.28 18.00
CA VAL A 177 -4.91 5.36 17.64
C VAL A 177 -5.89 5.63 18.75
N ALA A 178 -6.03 6.91 19.09
CA ALA A 178 -7.13 7.42 19.90
C ALA A 178 -8.14 8.15 19.00
N VAL A 179 -9.42 7.85 19.19
CA VAL A 179 -10.52 8.54 18.53
C VAL A 179 -11.19 9.47 19.53
N MET A 180 -10.85 10.75 19.47
CA MET A 180 -11.34 11.84 20.33
C MET A 180 -11.19 13.17 19.59
N SER A 181 -11.87 14.20 20.05
CA SER A 181 -11.64 15.57 19.58
C SER A 181 -10.55 16.19 20.44
N TYR A 182 -9.39 16.52 19.88
CA TYR A 182 -8.26 17.04 20.64
C TYR A 182 -7.69 18.33 20.06
N SER A 183 -7.59 19.38 20.88
CA SER A 183 -6.93 20.66 20.59
C SER A 183 -7.42 21.45 19.35
N GLY A 184 -8.45 20.97 18.63
CA GLY A 184 -8.98 21.58 17.41
C GLY A 184 -8.09 21.42 16.16
N TYR A 185 -6.86 20.92 16.30
CA TYR A 185 -5.92 20.66 15.20
C TYR A 185 -6.14 19.30 14.51
N ASP A 186 -7.20 18.58 14.88
CA ASP A 186 -7.64 17.32 14.30
C ASP A 186 -8.91 17.46 13.43
N ILE A 187 -9.37 18.70 13.21
CA ILE A 187 -10.53 19.01 12.38
C ILE A 187 -10.22 18.78 10.88
N GLU A 188 -11.24 18.47 10.08
CA GLU A 188 -11.12 18.36 8.60
C GLU A 188 -10.03 17.38 8.10
N ASP A 189 -10.05 16.15 8.61
CA ASP A 189 -9.10 15.08 8.25
C ASP A 189 -7.65 15.32 8.65
N ALA A 190 -7.41 16.32 9.49
CA ALA A 190 -6.13 16.46 10.16
C ALA A 190 -5.96 15.33 11.21
N ILE A 191 -4.70 14.92 11.40
CA ILE A 191 -4.31 14.00 12.46
C ILE A 191 -3.26 14.67 13.34
N VAL A 192 -3.35 14.43 14.63
CA VAL A 192 -2.36 14.90 15.62
C VAL A 192 -1.43 13.75 15.94
N MET A 193 -0.12 13.97 15.92
CA MET A 193 0.89 12.93 16.17
C MET A 193 1.67 13.16 17.45
N ASN A 194 2.06 12.06 18.09
CA ASN A 194 2.95 12.06 19.23
C ASN A 194 4.40 12.24 18.79
N LYS A 195 5.02 13.34 19.21
CA LYS A 195 6.40 13.69 18.86
C LYS A 195 7.40 12.65 19.37
N SER A 196 7.22 12.12 20.58
CA SER A 196 8.13 11.11 21.11
C SER A 196 8.07 9.80 20.32
N SER A 197 6.91 9.42 19.78
CA SER A 197 6.82 8.28 18.86
C SER A 197 7.59 8.54 17.56
N LEU A 198 7.51 9.74 16.98
CA LEU A 198 8.28 10.14 15.81
C LEU A 198 9.80 10.15 16.08
N ASP A 199 10.21 10.67 17.23
CA ASP A 199 11.61 10.72 17.65
C ASP A 199 12.19 9.30 17.81
N ARG A 200 11.39 8.35 18.31
CA ARG A 200 11.71 6.91 18.39
C ARG A 200 11.74 6.19 17.03
N GLY A 201 11.32 6.84 15.95
CA GLY A 201 11.43 6.31 14.58
C GLY A 201 10.11 5.87 13.94
N PHE A 202 8.96 6.22 14.53
CA PHE A 202 7.65 6.01 13.91
C PHE A 202 7.55 6.75 12.57
N GLY A 203 7.08 6.06 11.53
CA GLY A 203 6.90 6.58 10.17
C GLY A 203 8.19 7.00 9.45
N ARG A 204 9.38 6.74 10.01
CA ARG A 204 10.66 7.16 9.41
C ARG A 204 10.91 6.41 8.10
N CYS A 205 11.27 7.17 7.06
CA CYS A 205 11.47 6.67 5.71
C CYS A 205 12.89 6.99 5.21
N ILE A 206 13.46 6.08 4.43
CA ILE A 206 14.71 6.25 3.71
C ILE A 206 14.35 6.43 2.24
N VAL A 207 14.69 7.60 1.69
CA VAL A 207 14.50 7.91 0.28
C VAL A 207 15.80 7.70 -0.44
N ILE A 208 15.81 6.76 -1.39
CA ILE A 208 16.97 6.47 -2.22
C ILE A 208 16.66 6.97 -3.63
N LYS A 209 17.47 7.89 -4.13
CA LYS A 209 17.33 8.48 -5.47
C LYS A 209 18.57 8.18 -6.30
N LYS A 210 18.37 7.69 -7.52
CA LYS A 210 19.45 7.53 -8.50
C LYS A 210 19.68 8.82 -9.26
N MET A 211 20.95 9.15 -9.43
CA MET A 211 21.43 10.07 -10.44
C MET A 211 22.36 9.35 -11.40
N THR A 212 22.38 9.80 -12.64
CA THR A 212 23.23 9.21 -13.68
C THR A 212 23.92 10.33 -14.43
N ALA A 213 25.24 10.26 -14.52
CA ALA A 213 26.07 11.13 -15.31
C ALA A 213 26.71 10.29 -16.41
N VAL A 214 26.45 10.65 -17.67
CA VAL A 214 27.04 9.98 -18.84
C VAL A 214 28.08 10.91 -19.43
N SER A 215 29.29 10.38 -19.63
CA SER A 215 30.36 11.06 -20.35
C SER A 215 30.13 10.86 -21.84
N GLN A 216 29.53 11.84 -22.52
CA GLN A 216 29.22 11.71 -23.93
C GLN A 216 30.44 12.02 -24.81
N LYS A 217 30.54 11.28 -25.91
CA LYS A 217 31.40 11.61 -27.04
C LYS A 217 30.52 12.16 -28.14
N TYR A 218 30.86 13.34 -28.66
CA TYR A 218 30.12 14.02 -29.69
C TYR A 218 30.73 13.74 -31.08
N GLU A 219 29.92 13.85 -32.13
CA GLU A 219 30.34 13.59 -33.51
C GLU A 219 31.47 14.52 -34.00
N ASN A 220 31.55 15.72 -33.44
CA ASN A 220 32.60 16.70 -33.71
C ASN A 220 33.96 16.37 -33.05
N GLY A 221 34.12 15.16 -32.49
CA GLY A 221 35.35 14.72 -31.81
C GLY A 221 35.52 15.30 -30.40
N THR A 222 34.60 16.13 -29.91
CA THR A 222 34.62 16.59 -28.52
C THR A 222 34.09 15.52 -27.57
N SER A 223 34.58 15.53 -26.34
CA SER A 223 34.12 14.60 -25.31
C SER A 223 33.97 15.31 -23.97
N ASP A 224 32.98 14.86 -23.21
CA ASP A 224 32.83 15.25 -21.82
C ASP A 224 33.96 14.66 -20.99
N ARG A 225 34.44 15.44 -20.02
CA ARG A 225 35.38 15.00 -18.99
C ARG A 225 34.76 15.20 -17.63
N ILE A 226 34.89 14.18 -16.78
CA ILE A 226 34.55 14.25 -15.38
C ILE A 226 35.72 14.89 -14.63
N LEU A 227 35.53 16.10 -14.14
CA LEU A 227 36.53 16.85 -13.41
C LEU A 227 36.27 16.79 -11.89
N ARG A 228 37.35 16.89 -11.11
CA ARG A 228 37.27 17.03 -9.66
C ARG A 228 36.61 18.37 -9.30
N PRO A 229 35.69 18.42 -8.33
CA PRO A 229 35.13 19.68 -7.86
C PRO A 229 36.21 20.59 -7.23
N PRO A 230 36.08 21.93 -7.36
CA PRO A 230 36.93 22.89 -6.66
C PRO A 230 36.80 22.69 -5.14
N ARG A 231 37.93 22.69 -4.43
CA ARG A 231 37.96 22.53 -2.96
C ARG A 231 37.83 23.86 -2.19
N GLU A 232 37.84 24.98 -2.90
CA GLU A 232 37.83 26.33 -2.32
C GLU A 232 36.62 27.13 -2.83
N GLY A 233 35.98 27.88 -1.94
CA GLY A 233 34.82 28.75 -2.22
C GLY A 233 33.51 28.31 -1.57
N TYR A 234 32.49 29.17 -1.64
CA TYR A 234 31.16 29.00 -1.03
C TYR A 234 30.41 27.71 -1.46
N GLU A 235 30.85 27.06 -2.55
CA GLU A 235 30.20 25.86 -3.09
C GLU A 235 30.90 24.55 -2.73
N ALA A 236 31.97 24.58 -1.92
CA ALA A 236 32.80 23.41 -1.57
C ALA A 236 32.05 22.33 -0.77
N GLU A 237 30.98 22.70 -0.05
CA GLU A 237 30.16 21.77 0.74
C GLU A 237 29.11 21.01 -0.09
N ARG A 238 28.91 21.35 -1.37
CA ARG A 238 27.89 20.72 -2.23
C ARG A 238 28.46 19.53 -3.00
N MET A 239 27.68 18.46 -3.13
CA MET A 239 28.03 17.35 -4.02
C MET A 239 27.95 17.79 -5.49
N GLN A 240 29.10 17.87 -6.16
CA GLN A 240 29.20 18.33 -7.56
C GLN A 240 29.79 17.25 -8.47
N LEU A 241 29.21 17.11 -9.66
CA LEU A 241 29.80 16.42 -10.80
C LEU A 241 30.07 17.44 -11.90
N ILE A 242 31.34 17.77 -12.11
CA ILE A 242 31.71 18.69 -13.17
C ILE A 242 31.94 17.87 -14.44
N LEU A 243 30.99 17.95 -15.36
CA LEU A 243 31.20 17.56 -16.75
C LEU A 243 31.74 18.80 -17.49
N THR A 244 32.82 18.64 -18.24
CA THR A 244 33.41 19.74 -19.02
C THR A 244 33.82 19.23 -20.39
N VAL A 245 33.43 19.95 -21.43
CA VAL A 245 33.82 19.69 -22.81
C VAL A 245 35.29 20.07 -23.00
N ALA A 246 36.07 19.23 -23.67
CA ALA A 246 37.51 19.45 -23.88
C ALA A 246 37.83 20.69 -24.76
N LYS A 247 39.05 21.21 -24.52
CA LYS A 247 39.68 22.51 -24.86
C LYS A 247 39.69 23.05 -26.31
N PHE A 248 38.93 22.51 -27.26
CA PHE A 248 38.93 23.00 -28.65
C PHE A 248 37.52 23.24 -29.22
N SER A 249 36.61 23.75 -28.39
CA SER A 249 35.33 24.25 -28.88
C SER A 249 34.95 25.54 -28.18
N ALA A 250 34.20 26.42 -28.87
CA ALA A 250 33.70 27.69 -28.34
C ALA A 250 32.66 27.54 -27.20
N TYR A 251 32.56 26.36 -26.58
CA TYR A 251 31.56 26.02 -25.60
C TYR A 251 32.02 26.32 -24.17
N LYS A 252 31.14 26.93 -23.38
CA LYS A 252 31.36 27.16 -21.96
C LYS A 252 31.19 25.85 -21.17
N PRO A 253 32.03 25.57 -20.16
CA PRO A 253 31.83 24.43 -19.26
C PRO A 253 30.46 24.51 -18.57
N SER A 254 29.66 23.45 -18.67
CA SER A 254 28.35 23.33 -18.02
C SER A 254 28.40 22.34 -16.86
N ARG A 255 28.37 22.85 -15.63
CA ARG A 255 28.44 22.02 -14.42
C ARG A 255 27.08 21.34 -14.16
N GLN A 256 27.11 20.06 -13.76
CA GLN A 256 25.93 19.36 -13.27
C GLN A 256 26.02 19.19 -11.75
N THR A 257 25.20 19.94 -11.02
CA THR A 257 25.15 19.86 -9.56
C THR A 257 23.89 19.14 -9.11
N TYR A 258 24.01 18.23 -8.15
CA TYR A 258 22.84 17.73 -7.45
C TYR A 258 22.41 18.76 -6.41
N LYS A 259 21.22 19.32 -6.60
CA LYS A 259 20.52 20.06 -5.54
C LYS A 259 19.67 19.06 -4.77
N GLY A 260 20.13 18.71 -3.57
CA GLY A 260 19.32 17.95 -2.62
C GLY A 260 18.09 18.77 -2.15
N PRO A 261 17.15 18.13 -1.44
CA PRO A 261 16.09 18.86 -0.74
C PRO A 261 16.70 19.90 0.21
N GLU A 262 16.08 21.08 0.31
CA GLU A 262 16.49 22.09 1.30
C GLU A 262 16.28 21.54 2.71
N GLY A 263 17.28 21.65 3.58
CA GLY A 263 17.20 21.20 4.99
C GLY A 263 17.57 19.74 5.26
N GLU A 264 17.78 18.90 4.23
CA GLU A 264 18.23 17.51 4.41
C GLU A 264 19.71 17.33 4.02
N THR A 265 20.41 16.45 4.73
CA THR A 265 21.80 16.06 4.41
C THR A 265 21.82 14.81 3.51
N PRO A 266 22.04 14.96 2.19
CA PRO A 266 22.26 13.82 1.30
C PRO A 266 23.50 13.04 1.71
N VAL A 267 23.38 11.71 1.71
CA VAL A 267 24.54 10.82 1.80
C VAL A 267 24.62 10.00 0.52
N VAL A 268 25.83 9.88 -0.05
CA VAL A 268 26.07 8.96 -1.16
C VAL A 268 26.07 7.54 -0.60
N ASP A 269 25.11 6.73 -1.03
CA ASP A 269 24.97 5.34 -0.60
C ASP A 269 25.88 4.43 -1.42
N ARG A 270 25.80 4.53 -2.75
CA ARG A 270 26.58 3.70 -3.68
C ARG A 270 26.94 4.46 -4.95
N VAL A 271 28.09 4.12 -5.51
CA VAL A 271 28.54 4.60 -6.81
C VAL A 271 28.82 3.40 -7.69
N ALA A 272 28.27 3.39 -8.89
CA ALA A 272 28.53 2.34 -9.87
C ALA A 272 29.04 2.95 -11.18
N LEU A 273 30.13 2.38 -11.67
CA LEU A 273 30.70 2.67 -12.98
C LEU A 273 30.20 1.62 -13.96
N CYS A 274 29.66 2.05 -15.09
CA CYS A 274 29.22 1.16 -16.15
C CYS A 274 29.49 1.81 -17.51
N SER A 275 29.53 1.00 -18.57
CA SER A 275 29.54 1.49 -19.94
C SER A 275 28.14 1.37 -20.51
N ASP A 276 27.69 2.41 -21.22
CA ASP A 276 26.46 2.31 -22.01
C ASP A 276 26.70 1.47 -23.29
N ARG A 277 25.64 1.16 -24.04
CA ARG A 277 25.70 0.41 -25.31
C ARG A 277 26.66 1.03 -26.33
N ASN A 278 26.88 2.34 -26.25
CA ASN A 278 27.79 3.09 -27.11
C ASN A 278 29.23 3.17 -26.56
N ASN A 279 29.59 2.34 -25.57
CA ASN A 279 30.88 2.37 -24.87
C ASN A 279 31.24 3.73 -24.24
N ASN A 280 30.22 4.54 -23.94
CA ASN A 280 30.37 5.77 -23.19
C ASN A 280 30.39 5.45 -21.69
N LEU A 281 31.33 6.06 -20.95
CA LEU A 281 31.41 5.89 -19.51
C LEU A 281 30.17 6.51 -18.84
N CYS A 282 29.50 5.73 -18.03
CA CYS A 282 28.29 6.09 -17.31
C CYS A 282 28.49 5.85 -15.80
N ILE A 283 28.36 6.91 -15.02
CA ILE A 283 28.48 6.86 -13.56
C ILE A 283 27.10 7.03 -12.95
N LYS A 284 26.69 6.07 -12.14
CA LYS A 284 25.43 6.06 -11.42
C LYS A 284 25.69 6.30 -9.94
N PHE A 285 25.05 7.30 -9.37
CA PHE A 285 25.10 7.64 -7.96
C PHE A 285 23.77 7.30 -7.33
N MET A 286 23.79 6.52 -6.27
CA MET A 286 22.64 6.31 -5.39
C MET A 286 22.80 7.25 -4.21
N ILE A 287 21.88 8.19 -4.07
CA ILE A 287 21.87 9.18 -3.00
C ILE A 287 20.74 8.82 -2.06
N ARG A 288 21.06 8.73 -0.78
CA ARG A 288 20.14 8.36 0.28
C ARG A 288 19.89 9.56 1.19
N HIS A 289 18.63 9.73 1.54
CA HIS A 289 18.14 10.72 2.50
C HIS A 289 17.27 10.01 3.53
N THR A 290 17.31 10.47 4.77
CA THR A 290 16.42 9.96 5.83
C THR A 290 15.38 11.02 6.13
N ARG A 291 14.11 10.66 5.99
CA ARG A 291 12.97 11.54 6.22
C ARG A 291 12.23 11.12 7.47
N ARG A 292 12.05 12.07 8.38
CA ARG A 292 11.08 11.96 9.46
C ARG A 292 9.74 12.48 8.96
N PRO A 293 8.60 11.96 9.45
CA PRO A 293 7.32 12.62 9.25
C PRO A 293 7.33 14.06 9.75
N GLU A 294 6.78 14.96 8.95
CA GLU A 294 6.63 16.37 9.31
C GLU A 294 5.19 16.86 9.12
N LEU A 295 4.91 18.09 9.57
CA LEU A 295 3.62 18.72 9.40
C LEU A 295 3.25 18.79 7.92
N GLY A 296 2.02 18.41 7.62
CA GLY A 296 1.44 18.31 6.30
C GLY A 296 1.66 16.98 5.56
N ASP A 297 2.49 16.07 6.10
CA ASP A 297 2.68 14.75 5.49
C ASP A 297 1.38 13.94 5.51
N LYS A 298 1.20 13.11 4.48
CA LYS A 298 -0.05 12.36 4.30
C LYS A 298 0.06 10.93 4.80
N PHE A 299 -0.92 10.57 5.63
CA PHE A 299 -1.09 9.24 6.17
C PHE A 299 -2.43 8.70 5.70
N SER A 300 -2.50 7.39 5.50
CA SER A 300 -3.75 6.77 5.09
C SER A 300 -4.02 5.48 5.84
N SER A 301 -5.31 5.30 6.03
CA SER A 301 -5.93 4.09 6.50
C SER A 301 -6.28 3.14 5.35
N ARG A 302 -6.05 1.83 5.53
CA ARG A 302 -6.71 0.66 4.91
C ARG A 302 -8.24 0.74 4.71
N HIS A 303 -8.91 1.80 5.13
CA HIS A 303 -10.35 2.04 4.89
C HIS A 303 -10.60 3.31 4.06
N GLY A 304 -9.61 3.81 3.32
CA GLY A 304 -9.80 4.94 2.41
C GLY A 304 -10.02 6.27 3.14
N GLN A 305 -9.48 6.37 4.36
CA GLN A 305 -9.41 7.59 5.14
C GLN A 305 -7.96 8.10 5.12
N LYS A 306 -7.71 9.09 4.26
CA LYS A 306 -6.46 9.85 4.28
C LYS A 306 -6.58 10.95 5.33
N GLY A 307 -5.46 11.23 6.00
CA GLY A 307 -5.32 12.38 6.87
C GLY A 307 -3.97 13.05 6.68
N VAL A 308 -3.93 14.34 6.99
CA VAL A 308 -2.73 15.17 6.91
C VAL A 308 -2.22 15.42 8.32
N CYS A 309 -0.92 15.31 8.57
CA CYS A 309 -0.35 15.65 9.88
C CYS A 309 -0.58 17.14 10.18
N GLY A 310 -1.57 17.44 11.02
CA GLY A 310 -1.99 18.80 11.34
C GLY A 310 -1.18 19.44 12.45
N ASN A 311 -0.85 18.65 13.48
CA ASN A 311 -0.02 19.08 14.60
C ASN A 311 0.84 17.92 15.14
N ILE A 312 2.00 18.25 15.70
CA ILE A 312 2.91 17.31 16.37
C ILE A 312 3.08 17.83 17.79
N VAL A 313 2.61 17.04 18.77
CA VAL A 313 2.55 17.44 20.18
C VAL A 313 3.49 16.54 20.99
N GLN A 314 4.08 17.07 22.07
CA GLN A 314 4.96 16.29 22.94
C GLN A 314 4.19 15.18 23.68
N GLN A 315 4.90 14.15 24.14
CA GLN A 315 4.24 13.03 24.81
C GLN A 315 3.63 13.43 26.15
N GLU A 316 4.24 14.39 26.87
CA GLU A 316 3.72 14.95 28.12
C GLU A 316 2.33 15.59 27.97
N ASP A 317 2.07 16.28 26.86
CA ASP A 317 0.78 16.92 26.62
C ASP A 317 -0.25 15.96 25.98
N PHE A 318 0.17 14.73 25.64
CA PHE A 318 -0.66 13.73 24.98
C PHE A 318 -1.49 12.95 25.99
N PRO A 319 -2.74 12.60 25.67
CA PRO A 319 -3.57 11.83 26.57
C PRO A 319 -3.00 10.42 26.81
N PHE A 320 -3.19 9.89 28.02
CA PHE A 320 -2.68 8.58 28.41
C PHE A 320 -3.71 7.76 29.17
N SER A 321 -3.64 6.43 29.07
CA SER A 321 -4.50 5.52 29.84
C SER A 321 -4.00 5.32 31.28
N GLU A 322 -4.82 4.74 32.17
CA GLU A 322 -4.41 4.32 33.53
C GLU A 322 -3.13 3.46 33.55
N ARG A 323 -2.85 2.74 32.46
CA ARG A 323 -1.66 1.89 32.30
C ARG A 323 -0.43 2.66 31.79
N GLY A 324 -0.54 3.98 31.60
CA GLY A 324 0.51 4.84 31.03
C GLY A 324 0.71 4.68 29.52
N ILE A 325 -0.28 4.10 28.81
CA ILE A 325 -0.18 3.96 27.35
C ILE A 325 -0.62 5.26 26.69
N CYS A 326 0.30 5.94 26.03
CA CYS A 326 0.05 7.10 25.16
C CYS A 326 -0.19 6.63 23.71
N PRO A 327 -1.19 7.16 23.00
CA PRO A 327 -1.38 6.88 21.58
C PRO A 327 -0.27 7.51 20.72
N ASP A 328 -0.07 6.96 19.52
CA ASP A 328 0.87 7.48 18.52
C ASP A 328 0.23 8.60 17.69
N LEU A 329 -1.09 8.51 17.45
CA LEU A 329 -1.86 9.50 16.73
C LEU A 329 -3.30 9.60 17.22
N ILE A 330 -3.88 10.79 17.09
CA ILE A 330 -5.28 11.10 17.40
C ILE A 330 -6.03 11.39 16.10
N MET A 331 -7.25 10.87 16.01
CA MET A 331 -8.16 11.12 14.91
C MET A 331 -9.50 11.62 15.43
N ASN A 332 -10.05 12.61 14.74
CA ASN A 332 -11.32 13.19 15.13
C ASN A 332 -12.51 12.22 14.86
N PRO A 333 -13.43 12.04 15.84
CA PRO A 333 -14.60 11.17 15.71
C PRO A 333 -15.57 11.61 14.60
N HIS A 334 -15.64 12.89 14.24
CA HIS A 334 -16.54 13.40 13.20
C HIS A 334 -16.26 12.81 11.81
N GLY A 335 -15.07 12.24 11.60
CA GLY A 335 -14.70 11.55 10.37
C GLY A 335 -15.35 10.17 10.17
N PHE A 336 -16.02 9.60 11.17
CA PHE A 336 -16.63 8.26 11.09
C PHE A 336 -18.09 8.27 10.62
N PRO A 337 -19.01 9.10 11.16
CA PRO A 337 -20.44 9.05 10.80
C PRO A 337 -20.72 9.33 9.32
N SER A 338 -20.10 10.38 8.76
CA SER A 338 -20.30 10.77 7.36
C SER A 338 -19.69 9.78 6.35
N ARG A 339 -18.66 9.04 6.77
CA ARG A 339 -17.93 8.10 5.91
C ARG A 339 -18.40 6.67 6.01
N MET A 340 -19.13 6.34 7.07
CA MET A 340 -19.68 5.00 7.34
C MET A 340 -18.63 3.88 7.19
N THR A 341 -17.40 4.14 7.62
CA THR A 341 -16.28 3.18 7.60
C THR A 341 -16.31 2.31 8.86
N VAL A 342 -17.31 1.44 8.98
CA VAL A 342 -17.49 0.56 10.15
C VAL A 342 -16.39 -0.50 10.22
N GLY A 343 -15.90 -0.97 9.07
CA GLY A 343 -14.78 -1.91 9.01
C GLY A 343 -13.53 -1.40 9.74
N LYS A 344 -13.31 -0.08 9.75
CA LYS A 344 -12.20 0.54 10.51
C LYS A 344 -12.37 0.39 12.02
N MET A 345 -13.60 0.53 12.52
CA MET A 345 -13.87 0.34 13.95
C MET A 345 -13.68 -1.12 14.36
N ILE A 346 -14.11 -2.06 13.50
CA ILE A 346 -13.87 -3.50 13.71
C ILE A 346 -12.36 -3.80 13.66
N GLU A 347 -11.61 -3.17 12.74
CA GLU A 347 -10.15 -3.29 12.67
C GLU A 347 -9.48 -2.86 13.99
N LEU A 348 -9.88 -1.72 14.55
CA LEU A 348 -9.36 -1.23 15.84
C LEU A 348 -9.66 -2.21 16.98
N LEU A 349 -10.90 -2.68 17.10
CA LEU A 349 -11.30 -3.65 18.12
C LEU A 349 -10.54 -4.98 18.00
N GLY A 350 -10.45 -5.51 16.77
CA GLY A 350 -9.73 -6.75 16.50
C GLY A 350 -8.22 -6.60 16.70
N GLY A 351 -7.65 -5.42 16.42
CA GLY A 351 -6.27 -5.08 16.72
C GLY A 351 -6.00 -5.16 18.22
N LYS A 352 -6.81 -4.51 19.06
CA LYS A 352 -6.70 -4.58 20.52
C LYS A 352 -6.85 -6.00 21.06
N ALA A 353 -7.87 -6.73 20.60
CA ALA A 353 -8.09 -8.11 21.01
C ALA A 353 -6.89 -8.99 20.65
N GLY A 354 -6.31 -8.80 19.46
CA GLY A 354 -5.18 -9.58 18.96
C GLY A 354 -3.91 -9.36 19.76
N VAL A 355 -3.62 -8.11 20.12
CA VAL A 355 -2.49 -7.80 21.02
C VAL A 355 -2.73 -8.40 22.41
N SER A 356 -3.95 -8.32 22.91
CA SER A 356 -4.29 -8.81 24.25
C SER A 356 -4.16 -10.33 24.39
N CYS A 357 -4.56 -11.09 23.36
CA CYS A 357 -4.49 -12.56 23.36
C CYS A 357 -3.24 -13.14 22.68
N GLY A 358 -2.36 -12.30 22.12
CA GLY A 358 -1.14 -12.73 21.43
C GLY A 358 -1.37 -13.45 20.10
N ARG A 359 -2.51 -13.23 19.43
CA ARG A 359 -2.87 -13.89 18.17
C ARG A 359 -3.25 -12.88 17.10
N PHE A 360 -2.89 -13.18 15.84
CA PHE A 360 -3.40 -12.44 14.69
C PHE A 360 -4.87 -12.76 14.45
N HIS A 361 -5.71 -11.73 14.42
CA HIS A 361 -7.11 -11.85 14.01
C HIS A 361 -7.24 -11.78 12.49
N TYR A 362 -8.30 -12.39 11.98
CA TYR A 362 -8.59 -12.43 10.56
C TYR A 362 -9.81 -11.57 10.24
N GLY A 363 -9.75 -10.83 9.12
CA GLY A 363 -10.87 -10.00 8.63
C GLY A 363 -11.08 -10.13 7.13
N SER A 364 -11.03 -11.35 6.59
CA SER A 364 -11.28 -11.57 5.15
C SER A 364 -12.74 -11.26 4.79
N ALA A 365 -12.99 -10.76 3.58
CA ALA A 365 -14.35 -10.44 3.14
C ALA A 365 -15.27 -11.67 3.19
N PHE A 366 -16.44 -11.56 3.83
CA PHE A 366 -17.40 -12.67 3.96
C PHE A 366 -16.81 -13.96 4.56
N GLY A 367 -15.70 -13.86 5.30
CA GLY A 367 -14.97 -15.01 5.84
C GLY A 367 -15.53 -15.56 7.16
N GLU A 368 -16.55 -14.93 7.73
CA GLU A 368 -17.12 -15.31 9.02
C GLU A 368 -17.69 -16.74 9.03
N PRO A 369 -18.38 -17.23 7.98
CA PRO A 369 -18.85 -18.61 7.91
C PRO A 369 -17.72 -19.64 7.71
N SER A 370 -16.67 -19.26 6.98
CA SER A 370 -15.53 -20.15 6.66
C SER A 370 -14.42 -20.13 7.72
N GLY A 371 -14.55 -19.30 8.76
CA GLY A 371 -13.52 -19.11 9.80
C GLY A 371 -12.30 -18.32 9.30
N HIS A 372 -12.47 -17.59 8.20
CA HIS A 372 -11.47 -16.69 7.62
C HIS A 372 -11.67 -15.22 8.00
N ALA A 373 -12.68 -14.94 8.83
CA ALA A 373 -12.86 -13.69 9.52
C ALA A 373 -13.43 -13.93 10.92
N ASP A 374 -12.94 -13.20 11.92
CA ASP A 374 -13.46 -13.25 13.27
C ASP A 374 -14.73 -12.39 13.37
N LYS A 375 -15.73 -12.89 14.10
CA LYS A 375 -16.97 -12.13 14.35
C LYS A 375 -16.74 -11.07 15.42
N VAL A 376 -17.50 -9.97 15.35
CA VAL A 376 -17.39 -8.85 16.30
C VAL A 376 -17.69 -9.31 17.74
N GLU A 377 -18.63 -10.25 17.91
CA GLU A 377 -18.98 -10.81 19.21
C GLU A 377 -17.80 -11.58 19.82
N ALA A 378 -17.12 -12.40 19.02
CA ALA A 378 -15.95 -13.16 19.46
C ALA A 378 -14.76 -12.25 19.83
N ILE A 379 -14.56 -11.17 19.08
CA ILE A 379 -13.57 -10.13 19.39
C ILE A 379 -13.93 -9.45 20.73
N SER A 380 -15.21 -9.10 20.91
CA SER A 380 -15.71 -8.43 22.12
C SER A 380 -15.57 -9.31 23.37
N GLU A 381 -15.90 -10.60 23.27
CA GLU A 381 -15.67 -11.56 24.36
C GLU A 381 -14.19 -11.69 24.72
N THR A 382 -13.31 -11.67 23.71
CA THR A 382 -11.87 -11.74 23.93
C THR A 382 -11.38 -10.52 24.70
N LEU A 383 -11.89 -9.32 24.40
CA LEU A 383 -11.58 -8.10 25.15
C LEU A 383 -12.03 -8.20 26.61
N VAL A 384 -13.28 -8.64 26.85
CA VAL A 384 -13.84 -8.79 28.20
C VAL A 384 -13.01 -9.78 29.03
N ARG A 385 -12.59 -10.91 28.45
CA ARG A 385 -11.74 -11.89 29.13
C ARG A 385 -10.40 -11.32 29.59
N HIS A 386 -9.87 -10.30 28.92
CA HIS A 386 -8.61 -9.64 29.28
C HIS A 386 -8.80 -8.34 30.08
N GLY A 387 -10.00 -8.14 30.64
CA GLY A 387 -10.31 -6.99 31.50
C GLY A 387 -10.48 -5.67 30.76
N PHE A 388 -10.78 -5.71 29.45
CA PHE A 388 -11.11 -4.52 28.66
C PHE A 388 -12.61 -4.42 28.43
N SER A 389 -13.09 -3.22 28.10
CA SER A 389 -14.48 -3.02 27.72
C SER A 389 -14.82 -3.77 26.43
N TYR A 390 -16.01 -4.36 26.37
CA TYR A 390 -16.54 -5.07 25.20
C TYR A 390 -16.62 -4.16 23.96
N ASN A 391 -16.90 -2.86 24.17
CA ASN A 391 -16.97 -1.86 23.09
C ASN A 391 -15.59 -1.29 22.71
N GLY A 392 -14.52 -1.89 23.24
CA GLY A 392 -13.16 -1.42 23.12
C GLY A 392 -12.82 -0.33 24.12
N LYS A 393 -13.73 0.60 24.44
CA LYS A 393 -13.44 1.89 25.07
C LYS A 393 -12.61 1.77 26.36
N ASP A 394 -11.58 2.60 26.45
CA ASP A 394 -10.78 2.81 27.65
C ASP A 394 -10.97 4.24 28.17
N PHE A 395 -10.74 4.42 29.46
CA PHE A 395 -10.60 5.74 30.07
C PHE A 395 -9.18 6.26 29.84
N ILE A 396 -9.09 7.52 29.46
CA ILE A 396 -7.83 8.25 29.31
C ILE A 396 -7.88 9.55 30.07
N TYR A 397 -6.71 10.04 30.47
CA TYR A 397 -6.52 11.30 31.16
C TYR A 397 -5.84 12.28 30.21
N SER A 398 -6.25 13.54 30.30
CA SER A 398 -5.60 14.67 29.66
C SER A 398 -5.04 15.57 30.75
N GLU A 399 -3.80 16.02 30.66
CA GLU A 399 -3.24 16.96 31.64
C GLU A 399 -3.79 18.39 31.46
N VAL A 400 -4.31 18.71 30.27
CA VAL A 400 -4.80 20.06 29.92
C VAL A 400 -6.18 20.34 30.51
N SER A 401 -6.94 19.30 30.82
CA SER A 401 -8.30 19.37 31.36
C SER A 401 -8.53 18.14 32.22
N ASP A 402 -8.86 18.33 33.51
CA ASP A 402 -9.15 17.28 34.52
C ASP A 402 -10.33 16.34 34.17
N ASP A 403 -10.83 16.41 32.93
CA ASP A 403 -11.99 15.67 32.44
C ASP A 403 -11.59 14.30 31.86
N LEU A 404 -12.30 13.27 32.35
CA LEU A 404 -12.23 11.89 31.85
C LEU A 404 -12.96 11.76 30.51
N GLU A 405 -12.22 11.57 29.42
CA GLU A 405 -12.81 11.25 28.12
C GLU A 405 -12.84 9.74 27.84
N LYS A 406 -13.96 9.25 27.30
CA LYS A 406 -14.14 7.85 26.88
C LYS A 406 -13.62 7.67 25.47
N ILE A 407 -12.52 6.94 25.30
CA ILE A 407 -11.88 6.75 23.99
C ILE A 407 -11.95 5.31 23.53
N LEU A 408 -12.19 5.08 22.23
CA LEU A 408 -11.93 3.78 21.62
C LEU A 408 -10.42 3.53 21.45
N PRO A 409 -9.87 2.42 21.96
CA PRO A 409 -8.45 2.09 21.87
C PRO A 409 -8.08 1.24 20.65
N MET A 410 -6.95 1.66 20.04
CA MET A 410 -5.79 0.90 19.51
C MET A 410 -6.09 -0.35 18.66
N LEU A 411 -5.85 -0.45 17.36
CA LEU A 411 -4.62 -0.10 16.64
C LEU A 411 -4.91 -0.05 15.14
N TYR A 412 -4.39 0.98 14.47
CA TYR A 412 -4.54 1.25 13.05
C TYR A 412 -3.17 1.16 12.39
N ALA A 413 -3.01 0.57 11.21
CA ALA A 413 -1.72 0.55 10.52
C ALA A 413 -1.57 1.73 9.54
N PRO A 414 -1.06 2.92 9.93
CA PRO A 414 -0.83 3.98 8.97
C PRO A 414 0.14 3.52 7.90
N ARG A 415 -0.36 3.53 6.67
CA ARG A 415 0.50 3.66 5.51
C ARG A 415 0.87 5.12 5.41
N VAL A 416 2.16 5.40 5.50
CA VAL A 416 2.68 6.68 5.05
C VAL A 416 2.59 6.66 3.53
N GLY A 417 1.83 7.61 2.97
CA GLY A 417 1.79 7.77 1.52
C GLY A 417 3.13 8.33 1.03
N SER A 418 3.50 8.02 -0.22
CA SER A 418 4.67 8.63 -0.87
C SER A 418 4.57 10.16 -1.02
N ASP A 419 3.39 10.72 -0.78
CA ASP A 419 3.09 12.14 -0.86
C ASP A 419 3.57 12.90 0.40
N THR A 420 4.86 13.19 0.44
CA THR A 420 5.46 14.05 1.47
C THR A 420 5.36 15.53 1.11
N VAL A 421 5.29 16.42 2.11
CA VAL A 421 5.22 17.87 1.91
C VAL A 421 6.50 18.40 1.30
N LEU A 422 7.64 17.86 1.71
CA LEU A 422 8.95 18.24 1.20
C LEU A 422 9.06 18.04 -0.32
N ASP A 423 8.31 17.08 -0.88
CA ASP A 423 8.25 16.85 -2.32
C ASP A 423 7.26 17.79 -3.05
N LYS A 424 6.44 18.55 -2.32
CA LYS A 424 5.39 19.42 -2.87
C LYS A 424 5.60 20.91 -2.63
N MET A 425 6.23 21.29 -1.52
CA MET A 425 6.42 22.70 -1.18
C MET A 425 7.27 23.41 -2.24
N HIS A 426 6.71 24.46 -2.82
CA HIS A 426 7.33 25.24 -3.87
C HIS A 426 6.85 26.69 -3.79
N ALA A 427 7.79 27.63 -3.75
CA ALA A 427 7.51 29.05 -3.79
C ALA A 427 8.46 29.73 -4.78
N ARG A 428 7.97 30.79 -5.42
CA ARG A 428 8.76 31.56 -6.39
C ARG A 428 8.55 33.06 -6.16
N GLY A 429 9.60 33.75 -5.72
CA GLY A 429 9.66 35.21 -5.76
C GLY A 429 10.05 35.72 -7.14
N SER A 430 11.25 35.38 -7.60
CA SER A 430 11.75 35.63 -8.96
C SER A 430 12.41 34.37 -9.52
N GLY A 431 12.50 34.25 -10.85
CA GLY A 431 13.01 33.01 -11.45
C GLY A 431 13.10 33.03 -12.98
N PRO A 432 13.56 31.91 -13.57
CA PRO A 432 13.75 31.79 -15.01
C PRO A 432 12.44 31.97 -15.77
N ARG A 433 12.54 32.52 -16.97
CA ARG A 433 11.43 32.77 -17.89
C ARG A 433 11.65 31.98 -19.18
N VAL A 434 10.56 31.49 -19.76
CA VAL A 434 10.59 30.86 -21.07
C VAL A 434 10.98 31.93 -22.10
N MET A 435 11.96 31.66 -22.95
CA MET A 435 12.48 32.68 -23.89
C MET A 435 11.41 33.24 -24.83
N ILE A 436 10.49 32.39 -25.30
CA ILE A 436 9.50 32.78 -26.32
C ILE A 436 8.37 33.64 -25.73
N THR A 437 7.73 33.19 -24.65
CA THR A 437 6.58 33.89 -24.06
C THR A 437 6.99 34.93 -23.03
N ARG A 438 8.25 34.93 -22.60
CA ARG A 438 8.77 35.69 -21.44
C ARG A 438 7.98 35.44 -20.15
N GLN A 439 7.16 34.40 -20.10
CA GLN A 439 6.42 34.00 -18.91
C GLN A 439 7.31 33.18 -17.97
N PRO A 440 6.98 33.10 -16.68
CA PRO A 440 7.55 32.12 -15.77
C PRO A 440 7.63 30.72 -16.40
N THR A 441 8.76 30.03 -16.19
CA THR A 441 8.87 28.60 -16.50
C THR A 441 7.81 27.78 -15.77
N GLU A 442 7.51 26.58 -16.26
CA GLU A 442 6.63 25.62 -15.58
C GLU A 442 7.43 24.57 -14.79
N GLY A 443 6.84 24.10 -13.69
CA GLY A 443 7.34 22.97 -12.90
C GLY A 443 8.36 23.34 -11.80
N ARG A 444 8.21 22.70 -10.65
CA ARG A 444 9.05 22.89 -9.46
C ARG A 444 10.55 22.69 -9.75
N SER A 445 10.89 21.62 -10.47
CA SER A 445 12.29 21.28 -10.80
C SER A 445 13.01 22.35 -11.62
N ARG A 446 12.26 23.27 -12.24
CA ARG A 446 12.77 24.38 -13.06
C ARG A 446 12.51 25.75 -12.41
N ASN A 447 12.21 25.78 -11.10
CA ASN A 447 11.80 26.98 -10.38
C ASN A 447 10.64 27.71 -11.08
N GLY A 448 9.65 26.94 -11.54
CA GLY A 448 8.52 27.45 -12.29
C GLY A 448 7.56 28.31 -11.49
N GLY A 449 6.73 29.11 -12.16
CA GLY A 449 5.64 29.85 -11.53
C GLY A 449 4.41 28.96 -11.29
N LEU A 450 3.50 29.42 -10.43
CA LEU A 450 2.14 28.88 -10.38
C LEU A 450 1.32 29.50 -11.49
N GLN A 451 0.46 28.70 -12.10
CA GLN A 451 -0.53 29.19 -13.06
C GLN A 451 -1.65 29.90 -12.29
N MET A 452 -2.03 31.09 -12.75
CA MET A 452 -3.23 31.77 -12.27
C MET A 452 -4.34 31.46 -13.27
N ASP A 453 -5.40 30.81 -12.81
CA ASP A 453 -6.59 30.47 -13.59
C ASP A 453 -7.68 31.55 -13.47
#